data_AF-A0A929L327-F1
#
_entry.id   AF-A0A929L327-F1
#
_cell.length_a   1.000
_cell.length_b   1.000
_cell.length_c   1.000
_cell.angle_alpha   90.00
_cell.angle_beta   90.00
_cell.angle_gamma   90.00
#
_symmetry.space_group_name_H-M   'P 1'
#
loop_
_entity.id
_entity.type
_entity.pdbx_description
1 polymer ?
#
loop_
_entity_poly.entity_id
_entity_poly.type
_entity_poly.pdbx_seq_one_letter_code
_entity_poly.pdbx_strand_id
1 'polypeptide(L)' 'MKEQQAIQFVERAAGYQYEYFGEETSFKGTVGHFELLEDMNCCAPTNTVLFAFYTANRRKVMGAEELLDFLKQCRKVD' A
#
# COMPACT_ATOMS: atom_id res chain seq x y z
N MET A 1 -8.85 9.58 11.28
CA MET A 1 -9.46 8.23 11.14
C MET A 1 -9.04 7.48 9.87
N LYS A 2 -8.55 8.14 8.80
CA LYS A 2 -8.06 7.45 7.58
C LYS A 2 -6.86 6.52 7.85
N GLU A 3 -5.93 6.93 8.73
CA GLU A 3 -4.77 6.10 9.09
C GLU A 3 -5.15 4.75 9.68
N GLN A 4 -6.05 4.72 10.67
CA GLN A 4 -6.52 3.46 11.26
C GLN A 4 -7.26 2.57 10.25
N GLN A 5 -7.99 3.16 9.30
CA GLN A 5 -8.64 2.40 8.22
C GLN A 5 -7.60 1.78 7.27
N ALA A 6 -6.56 2.54 6.91
CA ALA A 6 -5.45 2.06 6.10
C ALA A 6 -4.71 0.91 6.79
N ILE A 7 -4.40 1.04 8.09
CA ILE A 7 -3.78 -0.02 8.90
C ILE A 7 -4.64 -1.28 8.89
N GLN A 8 -5.92 -1.17 9.26
CA GLN A 8 -6.84 -2.32 9.30
C GLN A 8 -6.99 -3.00 7.94
N PHE A 9 -6.96 -2.24 6.85
CA PHE A 9 -6.97 -2.80 5.51
C PHE A 9 -5.71 -3.61 5.25
N VAL A 10 -4.52 -3.04 5.48
CA VAL A 10 -3.25 -3.73 5.19
C VAL A 10 -3.09 -4.99 6.04
N GLU A 11 -3.45 -4.94 7.32
CA GLU A 11 -3.45 -6.12 8.20
C GLU A 11 -4.36 -7.24 7.66
N ARG A 12 -5.55 -6.90 7.14
CA ARG A 12 -6.47 -7.87 6.53
C ARG A 12 -6.03 -8.32 5.13
N ALA A 13 -5.30 -7.47 4.43
CA ALA A 13 -4.76 -7.72 3.10
C ALA A 13 -3.49 -8.59 3.15
N ALA A 14 -2.92 -8.82 4.33
CA ALA A 14 -1.73 -9.64 4.52
C ALA A 14 -1.91 -11.04 3.91
N GLY A 15 -0.97 -11.42 3.03
CA GLY A 15 -1.02 -12.69 2.31
C GLY A 15 -1.88 -12.70 1.04
N TYR A 16 -2.55 -11.59 0.70
CA TYR A 16 -3.29 -11.46 -0.55
C TYR A 16 -2.53 -10.62 -1.59
N GLN A 17 -2.75 -10.96 -2.85
CA GLN A 17 -2.24 -10.23 -3.99
C GLN A 17 -3.36 -9.35 -4.58
N TYR A 18 -2.96 -8.23 -5.16
CA TYR A 18 -3.85 -7.25 -5.77
C TYR A 18 -3.29 -6.82 -7.12
N GLU A 19 -4.15 -6.77 -8.12
CA GLU A 19 -3.82 -6.20 -9.43
C GLU A 19 -4.25 -4.74 -9.48
N TYR A 20 -3.34 -3.86 -9.90
CA TYR A 20 -3.63 -2.45 -10.13
C TYR A 20 -4.13 -2.21 -11.56
N PHE A 21 -5.31 -1.60 -11.69
CA PHE A 21 -5.98 -1.32 -12.97
C PHE A 21 -6.15 0.18 -13.25
N GLY A 22 -5.57 1.04 -12.44
CA GLY A 22 -5.65 2.49 -12.61
C GLY A 22 -4.80 3.05 -13.76
N GLU A 23 -4.70 4.38 -13.80
CA GLU A 23 -4.02 5.10 -14.90
C GLU A 23 -2.50 5.21 -14.71
N GLU A 24 -1.97 4.92 -13.52
CA GLU A 24 -0.54 4.97 -13.25
C GLU A 24 0.19 3.88 -14.06
N THR A 25 0.76 4.27 -15.21
CA THR A 25 1.39 3.35 -16.18
C THR A 25 2.49 2.50 -15.58
N SER A 26 3.15 3.01 -14.54
CA SER A 26 4.16 2.30 -13.75
C SER A 26 3.66 1.02 -13.07
N PHE A 27 2.36 0.95 -12.78
CA PHE A 27 1.74 -0.17 -12.05
C PHE A 27 0.58 -0.80 -12.81
N LYS A 28 0.11 -0.21 -13.92
CA LYS A 28 -1.03 -0.73 -14.68
C LYS A 28 -0.82 -2.17 -15.14
N GLY A 29 -1.74 -3.06 -14.74
CA GLY A 29 -1.69 -4.50 -15.02
C GLY A 29 -0.65 -5.26 -14.19
N THR A 30 -0.05 -4.62 -13.18
CA THR A 30 0.88 -5.29 -12.27
C THR A 30 0.15 -5.85 -11.07
N VAL A 31 0.64 -7.01 -10.61
CA VAL A 31 0.17 -7.66 -9.38
C VAL A 31 1.20 -7.39 -8.29
N GLY A 32 0.70 -7.12 -7.10
CA GLY A 32 1.51 -6.82 -5.94
C GLY A 32 0.76 -7.04 -4.64
N HIS A 33 1.38 -6.65 -3.53
CA HIS A 33 0.77 -6.74 -2.20
C HIS A 33 0.99 -5.44 -1.41
N PHE A 34 0.16 -5.24 -0.40
CA PHE A 34 0.25 -4.10 0.47
C PHE A 34 1.02 -4.45 1.74
N GLU A 35 1.86 -3.53 2.21
CA GLU A 35 2.58 -3.65 3.47
C GLU A 35 2.57 -2.33 4.23
N LEU A 36 2.67 -2.45 5.56
CA LEU A 36 2.91 -1.33 6.45
C LEU A 36 4.43 -1.14 6.54
N LEU A 37 4.90 0.09 6.34
CA LEU A 37 6.31 0.41 6.53
C LEU A 37 6.49 0.82 7.99
N GLU A 38 7.03 -0.10 8.78
CA GLU A 38 7.45 0.23 10.14
C GLU A 38 8.63 1.21 10.07
N ASP A 39 8.55 2.24 10.91
CA ASP A 39 9.50 3.34 10.93
C ASP A 39 10.89 2.81 11.30
N MET A 40 11.75 2.57 10.31
CA MET A 40 13.16 2.23 10.51
C MET A 40 14.03 3.45 10.86
N ASN A 41 13.43 4.55 11.33
CA ASN A 41 14.21 5.69 11.79
C ASN A 41 14.86 5.40 13.16
N CYS A 42 16.14 5.04 13.10
CA CYS A 42 17.06 5.00 14.23
C CYS A 42 17.27 6.39 14.91
N CYS A 43 16.71 7.48 14.36
CA CYS A 43 17.07 8.85 14.78
C CYS A 43 15.91 9.78 15.18
N ALA A 44 14.65 9.44 14.91
CA ALA A 44 13.47 10.07 15.53
C ALA A 44 12.21 9.31 15.09
N PRO A 45 11.24 9.02 15.98
CA PRO A 45 9.95 8.50 15.55
C PRO A 45 9.26 9.58 14.73
N THR A 46 9.20 9.39 13.41
CA THR A 46 8.23 10.10 12.61
C THR A 46 6.88 9.46 12.94
N ASN A 47 6.02 10.19 13.65
CA ASN A 47 4.67 9.74 14.04
C ASN A 47 3.74 9.44 12.83
N THR A 48 4.27 9.27 11.63
CA THR A 48 3.52 9.10 10.38
C THR A 48 3.68 7.66 9.91
N VAL A 49 2.58 6.92 9.93
CA VAL A 49 2.53 5.57 9.37
C VAL A 49 2.57 5.66 7.86
N LEU A 50 3.53 4.98 7.25
CA LEU A 50 3.64 4.85 5.80
C LEU A 50 3.22 3.46 5.36
N PHE A 51 2.74 3.38 4.13
CA PHE A 51 2.28 2.14 3.50
C PHE A 51 3.01 1.96 2.18
N ALA A 52 3.07 0.72 1.71
CA ALA A 52 3.66 0.41 0.43
C ALA A 52 2.79 -0.55 -0.38
N PHE A 53 2.77 -0.34 -1.69
CA PHE A 53 2.37 -1.37 -2.66
C PHE A 53 3.64 -1.90 -3.33
N TYR A 54 3.92 -3.18 -3.10
CA TYR A 54 5.08 -3.89 -3.62
C TYR A 54 4.69 -4.74 -4.81
N THR A 55 5.40 -4.59 -5.92
CA THR A 55 5.34 -5.49 -7.07
C THR A 55 6.71 -6.14 -7.27
N ALA A 56 6.82 -7.07 -8.21
CA ALA A 56 8.08 -7.74 -8.52
C ALA A 56 9.26 -6.78 -8.84
N ASN A 57 8.97 -5.61 -9.41
CA ASN A 57 10.00 -4.69 -9.90
C ASN A 57 9.96 -3.30 -9.28
N ARG A 58 8.91 -2.96 -8.52
CA ARG A 58 8.66 -1.59 -8.04
C ARG A 58 7.99 -1.57 -6.68
N ARG A 59 8.20 -0.47 -5.97
CA ARG A 59 7.51 -0.14 -4.73
C ARG A 59 6.93 1.27 -4.83
N LYS A 60 5.65 1.42 -4.51
CA LYS A 60 5.01 2.73 -4.29
C LYS A 60 4.85 2.96 -2.80
N VAL A 61 5.52 3.96 -2.24
CA VAL A 61 5.36 4.37 -0.84
C VAL A 61 4.31 5.47 -0.76
N MET A 62 3.37 5.35 0.17
CA MET A 62 2.17 6.17 0.24
C MET A 62 1.79 6.48 1.69
N GLY A 63 1.14 7.63 1.90
CA GLY A 63 0.41 7.90 3.14
C GLY A 63 -0.95 7.22 3.17
N ALA A 64 -1.65 7.28 4.31
CA ALA A 64 -2.95 6.63 4.49
C ALA A 64 -4.01 7.06 3.46
N GLU A 65 -4.08 8.35 3.13
CA GLU A 65 -5.07 8.86 2.17
C GLU A 65 -4.79 8.36 0.76
N GLU A 66 -3.54 8.45 0.31
CA GLU A 66 -3.13 7.96 -1.00
C GLU A 66 -3.33 6.45 -1.12
N LEU A 67 -3.06 5.67 -0.07
CA LEU A 67 -3.35 4.23 -0.05
C LEU A 67 -4.83 3.95 -0.31
N LEU A 68 -5.74 4.65 0.38
CA LEU A 68 -7.18 4.42 0.24
C LEU A 68 -7.70 4.80 -1.15
N ASP A 69 -7.13 5.82 -1.77
CA ASP A 69 -7.45 6.19 -3.15
C ASP A 69 -6.83 5.23 -4.17
N PHE A 70 -5.61 4.74 -3.91
CA PHE A 70 -4.95 3.73 -4.73
C PHE A 70 -5.70 2.40 -4.69
N LEU A 71 -6.25 2.03 -3.53
CA LEU A 71 -7.04 0.82 -3.34
C LEU A 71 -8.29 0.77 -4.22
N LYS A 72 -8.94 1.93 -4.48
CA LYS A 72 -10.10 2.00 -5.38
C LYS A 72 -9.76 1.57 -6.82
N GLN A 73 -8.46 1.57 -7.15
CA GLN A 73 -7.90 1.17 -8.44
C GLN A 73 -7.20 -0.19 -8.38
N CYS A 74 -7.45 -0.96 -7.32
CA CYS A 74 -6.89 -2.29 -7.11
C CYS A 74 -8.01 -3.32 -6.96
N ARG A 75 -7.80 -4.52 -7.50
CA ARG A 75 -8.67 -5.67 -7.25
C ARG A 75 -7.87 -6.81 -6.65
N LYS A 76 -8.44 -7.50 -5.66
CA LYS A 76 -7.84 -8.73 -5.14
C LYS A 76 -7.79 -9.77 -6.26
N VAL A 77 -6.68 -10.48 -6.37
CA VAL A 77 -6.54 -11.65 -7.26
C VAL A 77 -6.41 -12.90 -6.39
N ASP A 78 -7.09 -13.96 -6.82
CA ASP A 78 -7.12 -15.28 -6.16
C ASP A 78 -5.93 -16.16 -6.58
#